data_AF-Q23JK3-F1
#
_entry.id   AF-Q23JK3-F1
#
_cell.length_a   1.000
_cell.length_b   1.000
_cell.length_c   1.000
_cell.angle_alpha   90.00
_cell.angle_beta   90.00
_cell.angle_gamma   90.00
#
_symmetry.space_group_name_H-M   'P 1'
#
loop_
_entity.id
_entity.type
_entity.pdbx_description
1 polymer ?
#
loop_
_entity_poly.entity_id
_entity_poly.type
_entity_poly.pdbx_seq_one_letter_code
_entity_poly.pdbx_strand_id
1 'polypeptide(L)'
;MDIENQKLKCKKHNQNEILFVKTDSLADEEDIFFCDLCLFSLQNFTLNNFTSMKQITNWSEGQVIYNFPPLKDNLILNQIMLLKQESQLNKQVLKINEFFEQLKCEVMQMLNEAQKIMNNLVSEMQEIDFKIMEKYNNLSKLKEFKNIITQNDISQDELVIQTKQFLKLIQQNKKSNSKSLESLIQEYQMLEQQIQLQKPEQIKIKLLDTLKDFSYLYKQEKIQQNLMTKYQDLLPQIQFSKYLFEPYYSSSLSISQNQLNQFLFTSKLSNKWGSFYSSNLIIESDKKYIFKLKAEQLDPEQDNYMVFGLVRDETKDKDYCTKDFLSCSLCYQNNKCYISQYVRGLSKIIRGNFKDLPTETEIEFRICINKNIFQITELPNKNHRAVLDEKSKQNLKKYQNLRFFIGMENKIQITLLEAKVKDN
;
A
#
# COMPACT_ATOMS: atom_id res chain seq x y z
N MET A 1 4.77 55.17 -2.87
CA MET A 1 5.50 56.21 -3.62
C MET A 1 4.95 56.16 -5.03
N ASP A 2 4.03 57.05 -5.32
CA ASP A 2 3.31 57.13 -6.59
C ASP A 2 4.28 57.57 -7.69
N ILE A 3 4.73 56.63 -8.51
CA ILE A 3 5.41 56.91 -9.78
C ILE A 3 4.32 57.15 -10.84
N GLU A 4 3.44 58.10 -10.60
CA GLU A 4 2.55 58.60 -11.65
C GLU A 4 3.33 59.59 -12.52
N ASN A 5 3.63 59.16 -13.75
CA ASN A 5 3.88 60.01 -14.93
C ASN A 5 5.16 60.86 -14.99
N GLN A 6 6.30 60.41 -14.44
CA GLN A 6 7.58 60.83 -15.04
C GLN A 6 7.83 59.99 -16.29
N LYS A 7 7.34 60.46 -17.44
CA LYS A 7 7.65 59.87 -18.73
C LYS A 7 9.15 59.99 -18.99
N LEU A 8 9.87 58.88 -18.84
CA LEU A 8 11.30 58.80 -19.15
C LEU A 8 11.52 59.25 -20.60
N LYS A 9 12.34 60.28 -20.79
CA LYS A 9 12.70 60.81 -22.11
C LYS A 9 14.01 60.20 -22.58
N CYS A 10 14.15 60.01 -23.88
CA CYS A 10 15.40 59.55 -24.46
C CYS A 10 16.50 60.62 -24.34
N LYS A 11 17.68 60.23 -23.84
CA LYS A 11 18.84 61.12 -23.72
C LYS A 11 19.38 61.63 -25.08
N LYS A 12 19.18 60.85 -26.15
CA LYS A 12 19.63 61.18 -27.52
C LYS A 12 18.54 61.90 -28.32
N HIS A 13 17.27 61.61 -28.03
CA HIS A 13 16.10 62.19 -28.69
C HIS A 13 15.14 62.79 -27.66
N ASN A 14 15.41 64.00 -27.19
CA ASN A 14 14.71 64.63 -26.05
C ASN A 14 13.19 64.82 -26.24
N GLN A 15 12.68 64.68 -27.46
CA GLN A 15 11.24 64.73 -27.77
C GLN A 15 10.56 63.36 -27.73
N ASN A 16 11.32 62.26 -27.67
CA ASN A 16 10.79 60.91 -27.71
C ASN A 16 10.78 60.25 -26.32
N GLU A 17 9.73 59.49 -26.06
CA GLU A 17 9.56 58.69 -24.85
C GLU A 17 10.35 57.37 -24.96
N ILE A 18 10.83 56.86 -23.82
CA ILE A 18 11.39 55.52 -23.74
C ILE A 18 10.27 54.50 -23.90
N LEU A 19 10.40 53.60 -24.87
CA LEU A 19 9.42 52.58 -25.20
C LEU A 19 9.88 51.17 -24.81
N PHE A 20 11.19 50.95 -24.75
CA PHE A 20 11.80 49.64 -24.50
C PHE A 20 12.93 49.75 -23.47
N VAL A 21 13.10 48.68 -22.70
CA VAL A 21 14.25 48.45 -21.83
C VAL A 21 14.98 47.20 -22.30
N LYS A 22 16.32 47.27 -22.40
CA LYS A 22 17.16 46.11 -22.68
C LYS A 22 17.24 45.24 -21.42
N THR A 23 16.86 43.99 -21.54
CA THR A 23 16.70 43.05 -20.42
C THR A 23 17.66 41.87 -20.48
N ASP A 24 18.35 41.67 -21.61
CA ASP A 24 19.34 40.60 -21.79
C ASP A 24 20.60 41.13 -22.49
N SER A 25 21.72 40.40 -22.35
CA SER A 25 23.03 40.73 -22.93
C SER A 25 23.49 42.16 -22.61
N LEU A 26 23.48 42.51 -21.32
CA LEU A 26 23.89 43.82 -20.81
C LEU A 26 25.43 43.92 -20.75
N ALA A 27 25.98 45.00 -21.29
CA ALA A 27 27.37 45.41 -21.04
C ALA A 27 27.37 46.66 -20.14
N ASP A 28 28.38 46.80 -19.27
CA ASP A 28 28.39 47.78 -18.18
C ASP A 28 28.29 49.25 -18.63
N GLU A 29 28.64 49.56 -19.88
CA GLU A 29 28.62 50.92 -20.45
C GLU A 29 27.48 51.16 -21.47
N GLU A 30 26.59 50.19 -21.69
CA GLU A 30 25.52 50.33 -22.69
C GLU A 30 24.27 51.02 -22.12
N ASP A 31 23.68 51.91 -22.94
CA ASP A 31 22.35 52.45 -22.66
C ASP A 31 21.33 51.30 -22.61
N ILE A 32 20.52 51.24 -21.54
CA ILE A 32 19.48 50.20 -21.37
C ILE A 32 18.08 50.68 -21.76
N PHE A 33 17.88 51.98 -21.96
CA PHE A 33 16.58 52.58 -22.27
C PHE A 33 16.53 53.11 -23.69
N PHE A 34 15.54 52.67 -24.46
CA PHE A 34 15.44 52.95 -25.89
C PHE A 34 14.08 53.57 -26.24
N CYS A 35 14.11 54.68 -26.98
CA CYS A 35 12.95 55.10 -27.78
C CYS A 35 12.93 54.35 -29.12
N ASP A 36 11.88 54.56 -29.90
CA ASP A 36 11.73 54.04 -31.27
C ASP A 36 12.97 54.30 -32.15
N LEU A 37 13.42 55.55 -32.25
CA LEU A 37 14.55 55.93 -33.10
C LEU A 37 15.88 55.30 -32.64
N CYS A 38 16.11 55.20 -31.33
CA CYS A 38 17.30 54.54 -30.81
C CYS A 38 17.31 53.04 -31.11
N LEU A 39 16.14 52.39 -31.09
CA LEU A 39 16.02 50.96 -31.37
C LEU A 39 16.45 50.63 -32.81
N PHE A 40 16.00 51.44 -33.79
CA PHE A 40 16.35 51.26 -35.20
C PHE A 40 17.81 51.60 -35.54
N SER A 41 18.51 52.30 -34.66
CA SER A 41 19.93 52.60 -34.82
C SER A 41 20.87 51.48 -34.36
N LEU A 42 20.34 50.41 -33.77
CA LEU A 42 21.14 49.27 -33.28
C LEU A 42 21.52 48.34 -34.43
N GLN A 43 22.83 48.08 -34.58
CA GLN A 43 23.35 47.21 -35.63
C GLN A 43 22.95 45.73 -35.46
N ASN A 44 22.70 45.27 -34.23
CA ASN A 44 22.36 43.88 -33.90
C ASN A 44 21.06 43.80 -33.05
N PHE A 45 19.98 44.40 -33.53
CA PHE A 45 18.71 44.38 -32.82
C PHE A 45 18.07 42.97 -32.85
N THR A 46 17.87 42.39 -31.66
CA THR A 46 17.04 41.19 -31.45
C THR A 46 15.95 41.51 -30.43
N LEU A 47 14.69 41.40 -30.84
CA LEU A 47 13.52 41.73 -30.00
C LEU A 47 13.52 41.01 -28.65
N ASN A 48 14.06 39.79 -28.57
CA ASN A 48 14.14 38.99 -27.33
C ASN A 48 14.98 39.67 -26.23
N ASN A 49 15.91 40.55 -26.60
CA ASN A 49 16.76 41.26 -25.64
C ASN A 49 16.08 42.50 -25.05
N PHE A 50 14.86 42.83 -25.48
CA PHE A 50 14.16 44.06 -25.09
C PHE A 50 12.75 43.77 -24.60
N THR A 51 12.33 44.47 -23.56
CA THR A 51 10.97 44.43 -23.03
C THR A 51 10.28 45.77 -23.19
N SER A 52 9.00 45.76 -23.57
CA SER A 52 8.22 47.00 -23.69
C SER A 52 7.97 47.62 -22.31
N MET A 53 8.27 48.91 -22.17
CA MET A 53 7.97 49.66 -20.95
C MET A 53 6.47 49.65 -20.64
N LYS A 54 5.61 49.73 -21.66
CA LYS A 54 4.15 49.66 -21.48
C LYS A 54 3.71 48.32 -20.88
N GLN A 55 4.34 47.21 -21.28
CA GLN A 55 4.01 45.89 -20.72
C GLN A 55 4.42 45.79 -19.26
N ILE A 56 5.54 46.42 -18.86
CA ILE A 56 6.01 46.45 -17.48
C ILE A 56 5.11 47.36 -16.63
N THR A 57 4.80 48.57 -17.10
CA THR A 57 4.01 49.54 -16.32
C THR A 57 2.55 49.13 -16.17
N ASN A 58 2.00 48.40 -17.15
CA ASN A 58 0.62 47.92 -17.13
C ASN A 58 0.52 46.48 -16.60
N TRP A 59 1.61 45.92 -16.07
CA TRP A 59 1.62 44.55 -15.58
C TRP A 59 0.69 44.39 -14.37
N SER A 60 -0.10 43.31 -14.38
CA SER A 60 -0.86 42.86 -13.22
C SER A 60 -0.37 41.50 -12.73
N GLU A 61 -0.57 41.23 -11.43
CA GLU A 61 -0.24 39.94 -10.83
C GLU A 61 -0.86 38.79 -11.65
N GLY A 62 -0.04 37.80 -12.01
CA GLY A 62 -0.47 36.67 -12.86
C GLY A 62 -0.24 36.85 -14.37
N GLN A 63 0.11 38.04 -14.88
CA GLN A 63 0.49 38.20 -16.29
C GLN A 63 1.93 37.77 -16.57
N VAL A 64 2.17 37.19 -17.75
CA VAL A 64 3.50 36.77 -18.23
C VAL A 64 3.99 37.78 -19.27
N ILE A 65 5.18 38.33 -19.08
CA ILE A 65 5.85 39.18 -20.06
C ILE A 65 6.92 38.34 -20.76
N TYR A 66 6.85 38.24 -22.08
CA TYR A 66 7.66 37.26 -22.84
C TYR A 66 9.17 37.46 -22.72
N ASN A 67 9.66 38.71 -22.59
CA ASN A 67 11.09 39.02 -22.50
C ASN A 67 11.56 39.39 -21.09
N PHE A 68 10.72 39.17 -20.08
CA PHE A 68 11.02 39.49 -18.69
C PHE A 68 10.44 38.46 -17.70
N PRO A 69 11.28 37.72 -16.94
CA PRO A 69 12.74 37.82 -16.92
C PRO A 69 13.40 37.29 -18.22
N PRO A 70 14.65 37.66 -18.52
CA PRO A 70 15.42 37.04 -19.58
C PRO A 70 15.62 35.55 -19.25
N LEU A 71 15.17 34.66 -20.14
CA LEU A 71 15.30 33.21 -19.98
C LEU A 71 16.19 32.64 -21.06
N LYS A 72 16.94 31.58 -20.69
CA LYS A 72 17.82 30.86 -21.61
C LYS A 72 17.08 30.22 -22.79
N ASP A 73 15.80 29.88 -22.61
CA ASP A 73 14.97 29.22 -23.62
C ASP A 73 13.49 29.63 -23.48
N ASN A 74 12.89 29.97 -24.61
CA ASN A 74 11.47 30.32 -24.76
C ASN A 74 10.53 29.12 -24.45
N LEU A 75 11.04 27.89 -24.43
CA LEU A 75 10.29 26.70 -23.99
C LEU A 75 9.78 26.83 -22.55
N ILE A 76 10.53 27.47 -21.66
CA ILE A 76 10.15 27.65 -20.24
C ILE A 76 8.92 28.56 -20.13
N LEU A 77 8.87 29.65 -20.90
CA LEU A 77 7.72 30.56 -20.95
C LEU A 77 6.47 29.87 -21.50
N ASN A 78 6.63 29.07 -22.56
CA ASN A 78 5.53 28.28 -23.12
C ASN A 78 4.97 27.30 -22.07
N GLN A 79 5.82 26.65 -21.28
CA GLN A 79 5.39 25.78 -20.19
C GLN A 79 4.64 26.56 -19.10
N ILE A 80 5.12 27.74 -18.69
CA ILE A 80 4.43 28.58 -17.70
C ILE A 80 3.05 29.03 -18.21
N MET A 81 2.95 29.41 -19.49
CA MET A 81 1.68 29.79 -20.10
C MET A 81 0.70 28.61 -20.17
N LEU A 82 1.18 27.40 -20.47
CA LEU A 82 0.37 26.18 -20.44
C LEU A 82 -0.12 25.84 -19.02
N LEU A 83 0.75 25.97 -18.02
CA LEU A 83 0.41 25.71 -16.60
C LEU A 83 -0.62 26.71 -16.06
N LYS A 84 -0.60 27.96 -16.53
CA LYS A 84 -1.56 29.01 -16.14
C LYS A 84 -2.92 28.89 -16.81
N GLN A 85 -3.12 27.97 -17.74
CA GLN A 85 -4.47 27.71 -18.24
C GLN A 85 -5.31 27.08 -17.13
N GLU A 86 -6.04 27.90 -16.36
CA GLU A 86 -6.97 27.50 -15.28
C GLU A 86 -7.92 26.36 -15.71
N SER A 87 -8.22 26.29 -17.02
CA SER A 87 -9.02 25.22 -17.60
C SER A 87 -8.45 23.81 -17.39
N GLN A 88 -7.12 23.63 -17.28
CA GLN A 88 -6.51 22.30 -17.11
C GLN A 88 -6.68 21.76 -15.69
N LEU A 89 -6.51 22.61 -14.67
CA LEU A 89 -6.68 22.22 -13.27
C LEU A 89 -8.14 21.84 -12.98
N ASN A 90 -9.08 22.66 -13.46
CA ASN A 90 -10.51 22.39 -13.32
C ASN A 90 -10.93 21.11 -14.05
N LYS A 91 -10.38 20.84 -15.25
CA LYS A 91 -10.60 19.58 -15.99
C LYS A 91 -10.09 18.37 -15.22
N GLN A 92 -8.95 18.46 -14.54
CA GLN A 92 -8.43 17.33 -13.75
C GLN A 92 -9.28 17.06 -12.51
N VAL A 93 -9.70 18.10 -11.78
CA VAL A 93 -10.61 17.95 -10.62
C VAL A 93 -11.92 17.30 -11.03
N LEU A 94 -12.50 17.72 -12.18
CA LEU A 94 -13.71 17.10 -12.71
C LEU A 94 -13.52 15.61 -13.01
N LYS A 95 -12.44 15.23 -13.71
CA LYS A 95 -12.13 13.83 -14.00
C LYS A 95 -11.98 12.97 -12.75
N ILE A 96 -11.33 13.51 -11.71
CA ILE A 96 -11.18 12.82 -10.42
C ILE A 96 -12.55 12.59 -9.79
N ASN A 97 -13.38 13.62 -9.73
CA ASN A 97 -14.71 13.51 -9.16
C ASN A 97 -15.61 12.55 -9.95
N GLU A 98 -15.60 12.64 -11.28
CA GLU A 98 -16.35 11.74 -12.17
C GLU A 98 -15.95 10.27 -11.94
N PHE A 99 -14.64 9.98 -11.88
CA PHE A 99 -14.15 8.63 -11.59
C PHE A 99 -14.68 8.10 -10.25
N PHE A 100 -14.58 8.90 -9.18
CA PHE A 100 -15.01 8.44 -7.85
C PHE A 100 -16.53 8.31 -7.72
N GLU A 101 -17.30 9.20 -8.36
CA GLU A 101 -18.75 9.07 -8.38
C GLU A 101 -19.19 7.82 -9.15
N GLN A 102 -18.57 7.55 -10.32
CA GLN A 102 -18.85 6.34 -11.07
C GLN A 102 -18.52 5.08 -10.26
N LEU A 103 -17.33 5.02 -9.64
CA LEU A 103 -16.92 3.89 -8.80
C LEU A 103 -17.89 3.66 -7.63
N LYS A 104 -18.35 4.73 -6.96
CA LYS A 104 -19.34 4.63 -5.88
C LYS A 104 -20.65 4.03 -6.39
N CYS A 105 -21.14 4.51 -7.53
CA CYS A 105 -22.37 4.01 -8.14
C CYS A 105 -22.27 2.52 -8.47
N GLU A 106 -21.19 2.09 -9.12
CA GLU A 106 -20.96 0.68 -9.48
C GLU A 106 -20.90 -0.22 -8.24
N VAL A 107 -20.13 0.17 -7.22
CA VAL A 107 -20.03 -0.59 -5.96
C VAL A 107 -21.38 -0.67 -5.24
N MET A 108 -22.11 0.44 -5.15
CA MET A 108 -23.43 0.46 -4.51
C MET A 108 -24.44 -0.40 -5.26
N GLN A 109 -24.40 -0.42 -6.60
CA GLN A 109 -25.27 -1.28 -7.39
C GLN A 109 -25.00 -2.76 -7.09
N MET A 110 -23.73 -3.18 -7.07
CA MET A 110 -23.36 -4.56 -6.73
C MET A 110 -23.81 -4.96 -5.31
N LEU A 111 -23.68 -4.05 -4.33
CA LEU A 111 -24.13 -4.29 -2.96
C LEU A 111 -25.65 -4.44 -2.88
N ASN A 112 -26.40 -3.59 -3.59
CA ASN A 112 -27.86 -3.68 -3.64
C ASN A 112 -28.33 -4.98 -4.29
N GLU A 113 -27.68 -5.43 -5.36
CA GLU A 113 -27.98 -6.71 -6.01
C GLU A 113 -27.71 -7.89 -5.07
N ALA A 114 -26.57 -7.90 -4.39
CA ALA A 114 -26.24 -8.94 -3.41
C ALA A 114 -27.23 -8.97 -2.23
N GLN A 115 -27.62 -7.79 -1.72
CA GLN A 115 -28.63 -7.68 -0.67
C GLN A 115 -29.99 -8.23 -1.13
N LYS A 116 -30.41 -7.91 -2.37
CA LYS A 116 -31.65 -8.41 -2.95
C LYS A 116 -31.65 -9.93 -3.04
N ILE A 117 -30.54 -10.54 -3.47
CA ILE A 117 -30.40 -12.00 -3.52
C ILE A 117 -30.57 -12.61 -2.12
N MET A 118 -29.92 -12.05 -1.10
CA MET A 118 -30.05 -12.55 0.27
C MET A 118 -31.49 -12.42 0.81
N ASN A 119 -32.16 -11.29 0.54
CA ASN A 119 -33.57 -11.10 0.95
C ASN A 119 -34.51 -12.09 0.24
N ASN A 120 -34.25 -12.41 -1.02
CA ASN A 120 -35.03 -13.42 -1.75
C ASN A 120 -34.86 -14.81 -1.12
N LEU A 121 -33.65 -15.19 -0.72
CA LEU A 121 -33.42 -16.46 -0.01
C LEU A 121 -34.19 -16.54 1.31
N VAL A 122 -34.24 -15.43 2.07
CA VAL A 122 -35.07 -15.37 3.30
C VAL A 122 -36.56 -15.55 2.97
N SER A 123 -37.03 -14.96 1.87
CA SER A 123 -38.42 -15.08 1.44
C SER A 123 -38.74 -16.53 1.03
N GLU A 124 -37.85 -17.18 0.28
CA GLU A 124 -37.97 -18.61 -0.07
C GLU A 124 -38.00 -19.51 1.19
N MET A 125 -37.19 -19.21 2.20
CA MET A 125 -37.23 -19.93 3.48
C MET A 125 -38.58 -19.79 4.18
N GLN A 126 -39.18 -18.60 4.17
CA GLN A 126 -40.52 -18.39 4.75
C GLN A 126 -41.60 -19.20 4.01
N GLU A 127 -41.50 -19.31 2.68
CA GLU A 127 -42.42 -20.16 1.91
C GLU A 127 -42.27 -21.64 2.27
N ILE A 128 -41.05 -22.12 2.47
CA ILE A 128 -40.79 -23.49 2.89
C ILE A 128 -41.31 -23.74 4.31
N ASP A 129 -41.12 -22.80 5.24
CA ASP A 129 -41.66 -22.89 6.59
C ASP A 129 -43.19 -23.06 6.58
N PHE A 130 -43.88 -22.25 5.75
CA PHE A 130 -45.32 -22.42 5.53
C PHE A 130 -45.67 -23.81 4.97
N LYS A 131 -44.94 -24.29 3.96
CA LYS A 131 -45.15 -25.63 3.38
C LYS A 131 -44.93 -26.74 4.40
N ILE A 132 -43.93 -26.63 5.28
CA ILE A 132 -43.67 -27.58 6.36
C ILE A 132 -44.87 -27.64 7.30
N MET A 133 -45.35 -26.47 7.75
CA MET A 133 -46.47 -26.39 8.68
C MET A 133 -47.78 -26.90 8.06
N GLU A 134 -48.06 -26.54 6.81
CA GLU A 134 -49.21 -27.05 6.07
C GLU A 134 -49.13 -28.58 5.92
N LYS A 135 -47.97 -29.09 5.52
CA LYS A 135 -47.75 -30.53 5.39
C LYS A 135 -47.92 -31.26 6.72
N TYR A 136 -47.37 -30.73 7.80
CA TYR A 136 -47.51 -31.30 9.13
C TYR A 136 -48.97 -31.35 9.59
N ASN A 137 -49.72 -30.26 9.40
CA ASN A 137 -51.14 -30.20 9.75
C ASN A 137 -51.96 -31.23 8.97
N ASN A 138 -51.68 -31.36 7.67
CA ASN A 138 -52.34 -32.34 6.80
C ASN A 138 -52.00 -33.80 7.18
N LEU A 139 -50.75 -34.08 7.54
CA LEU A 139 -50.31 -35.44 7.92
C LEU A 139 -50.76 -35.84 9.32
N SER A 140 -50.78 -34.90 10.27
CA SER A 140 -51.15 -35.17 11.67
C SER A 140 -52.64 -35.40 11.84
N LYS A 141 -53.48 -34.85 10.95
CA LYS A 141 -54.95 -34.95 10.99
C LYS A 141 -55.51 -34.65 12.39
N LEU A 142 -54.88 -33.71 13.11
CA LEU A 142 -55.21 -33.41 14.51
C LEU A 142 -56.67 -33.02 14.72
N LYS A 143 -57.30 -32.40 13.71
CA LYS A 143 -58.72 -32.06 13.76
C LYS A 143 -59.62 -33.32 13.76
N GLU A 144 -59.30 -34.31 12.93
CA GLU A 144 -60.01 -35.60 12.92
C GLU A 144 -59.81 -36.34 14.24
N PHE A 145 -58.56 -36.37 14.72
CA PHE A 145 -58.25 -37.00 16.01
C PHE A 145 -58.98 -36.34 17.17
N LYS A 146 -59.00 -35.00 17.20
CA LYS A 146 -59.73 -34.21 18.20
C LYS A 146 -61.22 -34.56 18.18
N ASN A 147 -61.83 -34.64 17.00
CA ASN A 147 -63.23 -34.99 16.88
C ASN A 147 -63.53 -36.37 17.44
N ILE A 148 -62.67 -37.37 17.20
CA ILE A 148 -62.83 -38.72 17.76
C ILE A 148 -62.83 -38.66 19.30
N ILE A 149 -61.84 -37.98 19.90
CA ILE A 149 -61.68 -37.98 21.37
C ILE A 149 -62.67 -37.09 22.13
N THR A 150 -63.38 -36.18 21.45
CA THR A 150 -64.39 -35.30 22.06
C THR A 150 -65.82 -35.69 21.76
N GLN A 151 -66.06 -36.86 21.14
CA GLN A 151 -67.41 -37.37 20.93
C GLN A 151 -68.05 -37.79 22.25
N ASN A 152 -69.19 -37.16 22.60
CA ASN A 152 -69.91 -37.43 23.85
C ASN A 152 -71.02 -38.49 23.69
N ASP A 153 -71.33 -38.89 22.45
CA ASP A 153 -72.51 -39.72 22.14
C ASP A 153 -72.18 -41.22 21.95
N ILE A 154 -70.94 -41.65 22.24
CA ILE A 154 -70.48 -43.03 22.09
C ILE A 154 -69.96 -43.62 23.42
N SER A 155 -70.03 -44.95 23.53
CA SER A 155 -69.51 -45.67 24.69
C SER A 155 -67.97 -45.60 24.78
N GLN A 156 -67.42 -45.77 25.98
CA GLN A 156 -65.96 -45.76 26.18
C GLN A 156 -65.24 -46.84 25.36
N ASP A 157 -65.80 -48.05 25.26
CA ASP A 157 -65.19 -49.13 24.50
C ASP A 157 -65.12 -48.81 23.00
N GLU A 158 -66.18 -48.20 22.47
CA GLU A 158 -66.25 -47.78 21.08
C GLU A 158 -65.26 -46.64 20.77
N LEU A 159 -65.12 -45.67 21.68
CA LEU A 159 -64.11 -44.62 21.61
C LEU A 159 -62.69 -45.20 21.55
N VAL A 160 -62.38 -46.20 22.39
CA VAL A 160 -61.08 -46.88 22.40
C VAL A 160 -60.81 -47.60 21.08
N ILE A 161 -61.81 -48.26 20.50
CA ILE A 161 -61.70 -48.95 19.21
C ILE A 161 -61.40 -47.95 18.09
N GLN A 162 -62.19 -46.88 17.98
CA GLN A 162 -62.00 -45.85 16.94
C GLN A 162 -60.63 -45.16 17.06
N THR A 163 -60.22 -44.82 18.28
CA THR A 163 -58.91 -44.21 18.55
C THR A 163 -57.77 -45.14 18.13
N LYS A 164 -57.84 -46.44 18.48
CA LYS A 164 -56.83 -47.43 18.08
C LYS A 164 -56.76 -47.61 16.56
N GLN A 165 -57.90 -47.61 15.87
CA GLN A 165 -57.95 -47.71 14.41
C GLN A 165 -57.30 -46.50 13.74
N PHE A 166 -57.61 -45.29 14.20
CA PHE A 166 -57.00 -44.05 13.71
C PHE A 166 -55.47 -44.06 13.91
N LEU A 167 -55.00 -44.39 15.11
CA LEU A 167 -53.56 -44.45 15.39
C LEU A 167 -52.84 -45.52 14.54
N LYS A 168 -53.45 -46.68 14.31
CA LYS A 168 -52.91 -47.70 13.40
C LYS A 168 -52.76 -47.17 11.98
N LEU A 169 -53.75 -46.43 11.46
CA LEU A 169 -53.70 -45.83 10.13
C LEU A 169 -52.54 -44.81 10.02
N ILE A 170 -52.40 -43.93 11.01
CA ILE A 170 -51.28 -42.96 11.04
C ILE A 170 -49.93 -43.70 11.12
N GLN A 171 -49.85 -44.75 11.96
CA GLN A 171 -48.63 -45.52 12.16
C GLN A 171 -48.19 -46.29 10.90
N GLN A 172 -49.13 -46.81 10.10
CA GLN A 172 -48.84 -47.45 8.81
C GLN A 172 -48.15 -46.50 7.84
N ASN A 173 -48.50 -45.22 7.88
CA ASN A 173 -47.93 -44.19 7.00
C ASN A 173 -46.65 -43.53 7.56
N LYS A 174 -46.18 -43.91 8.75
CA LYS A 174 -45.07 -43.28 9.46
C LYS A 174 -43.84 -43.02 8.57
N LYS A 175 -43.38 -44.04 7.83
CA LYS A 175 -42.20 -43.91 6.95
C LYS A 175 -42.41 -42.90 5.82
N SER A 176 -43.59 -42.89 5.21
CA SER A 176 -43.93 -41.95 4.13
C SER A 176 -44.02 -40.52 4.67
N ASN A 177 -44.69 -40.36 5.81
CA ASN A 177 -44.83 -39.08 6.50
C ASN A 177 -43.47 -38.48 6.89
N SER A 178 -42.58 -39.29 7.47
CA SER A 178 -41.21 -38.88 7.81
C SER A 178 -40.46 -38.39 6.58
N LYS A 179 -40.41 -39.19 5.49
CA LYS A 179 -39.71 -38.80 4.26
C LYS A 179 -40.21 -37.48 3.67
N SER A 180 -41.52 -37.26 3.68
CA SER A 180 -42.10 -36.05 3.11
C SER A 180 -41.80 -34.79 3.92
N LEU A 181 -41.63 -34.89 5.25
CA LEU A 181 -41.23 -33.76 6.08
C LEU A 181 -39.72 -33.57 6.05
N GLU A 182 -38.94 -34.66 6.08
CA GLU A 182 -37.48 -34.64 5.97
C GLU A 182 -37.02 -33.92 4.70
N SER A 183 -37.68 -34.13 3.55
CA SER A 183 -37.32 -33.44 2.31
C SER A 183 -37.46 -31.92 2.41
N LEU A 184 -38.56 -31.44 3.02
CA LEU A 184 -38.80 -30.00 3.19
C LEU A 184 -37.84 -29.39 4.23
N ILE A 185 -37.56 -30.11 5.31
CA ILE A 185 -36.59 -29.69 6.34
C ILE A 185 -35.18 -29.60 5.73
N GLN A 186 -34.78 -30.56 4.89
CA GLN A 186 -33.50 -30.52 4.19
C GLN A 186 -33.40 -29.33 3.24
N GLU A 187 -34.47 -29.02 2.50
CA GLU A 187 -34.54 -27.85 1.62
C GLU A 187 -34.37 -26.54 2.42
N TYR A 188 -35.05 -26.41 3.56
CA TYR A 188 -34.91 -25.27 4.48
C TYR A 188 -33.46 -25.13 4.98
N GLN A 189 -32.87 -26.23 5.45
CA GLN A 189 -31.49 -26.23 5.98
C GLN A 189 -30.46 -25.87 4.91
N MET A 190 -30.68 -26.26 3.66
CA MET A 190 -29.82 -25.87 2.55
C MET A 190 -29.86 -24.36 2.29
N LEU A 191 -31.02 -23.71 2.37
CA LEU A 191 -31.14 -22.26 2.24
C LEU A 191 -30.51 -21.55 3.45
N GLU A 192 -30.72 -22.05 4.66
CA GLU A 192 -30.13 -21.49 5.89
C GLU A 192 -28.59 -21.45 5.81
N GLN A 193 -27.96 -22.48 5.25
CA GLN A 193 -26.51 -22.51 5.02
C GLN A 193 -26.05 -21.45 4.01
N GLN A 194 -26.88 -21.08 3.03
CA GLN A 194 -26.53 -20.07 2.02
C GLN A 194 -26.60 -18.65 2.56
N ILE A 195 -27.40 -18.40 3.60
CA ILE A 195 -27.58 -17.08 4.23
C ILE A 195 -26.48 -16.76 5.26
N GLN A 196 -25.57 -17.70 5.53
CA GLN A 196 -24.49 -17.49 6.49
C GLN A 196 -23.61 -16.28 6.11
N LEU A 197 -23.56 -15.30 7.03
CA LEU A 197 -22.86 -14.03 6.83
C LEU A 197 -21.33 -14.13 6.89
N GLN A 198 -20.76 -15.32 7.12
CA GLN A 198 -19.31 -15.50 7.18
C GLN A 198 -18.63 -15.12 5.86
N LYS A 199 -19.18 -15.56 4.72
CA LYS A 199 -18.64 -15.21 3.40
C LYS A 199 -18.80 -13.72 3.10
N PRO A 200 -19.98 -13.09 3.26
CA PRO A 200 -20.13 -11.63 3.18
C PRO A 200 -19.15 -10.85 4.06
N GLU A 201 -18.91 -11.28 5.30
CA GLU A 201 -17.98 -10.58 6.20
C GLU A 201 -16.53 -10.67 5.70
N GLN A 202 -16.10 -11.82 5.18
CA GLN A 202 -14.78 -11.96 4.54
C GLN A 202 -14.63 -11.05 3.31
N ILE A 203 -15.69 -10.92 2.49
CA ILE A 203 -15.69 -10.04 1.32
C ILE A 203 -15.61 -8.57 1.77
N LYS A 204 -16.36 -8.18 2.79
CA LYS A 204 -16.31 -6.84 3.39
C LYS A 204 -14.90 -6.49 3.85
N ILE A 205 -14.22 -7.39 4.55
CA ILE A 205 -12.83 -7.17 4.99
C ILE A 205 -11.93 -6.91 3.78
N LYS A 206 -11.96 -7.79 2.76
CA LYS A 206 -11.16 -7.62 1.54
C LYS A 206 -11.45 -6.31 0.81
N LEU A 207 -12.72 -5.92 0.70
CA LEU A 207 -13.11 -4.66 0.06
C LEU A 207 -12.54 -3.46 0.83
N LEU A 208 -12.69 -3.46 2.17
CA LEU A 208 -12.16 -2.40 3.01
C LEU A 208 -10.63 -2.32 2.94
N ASP A 209 -9.94 -3.44 2.93
CA ASP A 209 -8.48 -3.47 2.81
C ASP A 209 -8.01 -2.99 1.43
N THR A 210 -8.69 -3.38 0.36
CA THR A 210 -8.44 -2.86 -1.00
C THR A 210 -8.61 -1.34 -1.05
N LEU A 211 -9.66 -0.80 -0.41
CA LEU A 211 -9.89 0.66 -0.35
C LEU A 211 -8.82 1.37 0.51
N LYS A 212 -8.35 0.75 1.59
CA LYS A 212 -7.22 1.26 2.38
C LYS A 212 -5.96 1.31 1.55
N ASP A 213 -5.62 0.23 0.83
CA ASP A 213 -4.46 0.14 -0.05
C ASP A 213 -4.51 1.19 -1.14
N PHE A 214 -5.67 1.36 -1.79
CA PHE A 214 -5.89 2.42 -2.76
C PHE A 214 -5.60 3.81 -2.17
N SER A 215 -6.11 4.11 -0.97
CA SER A 215 -5.82 5.38 -0.29
C SER A 215 -4.33 5.52 0.11
N TYR A 216 -3.68 4.41 0.42
CA TYR A 216 -2.28 4.34 0.80
C TYR A 216 -1.36 4.56 -0.40
N LEU A 217 -1.69 4.02 -1.58
CA LEU A 217 -0.94 4.23 -2.83
C LEU A 217 -0.83 5.72 -3.18
N TYR A 218 -1.93 6.46 -3.19
CA TYR A 218 -1.89 7.91 -3.48
C TYR A 218 -1.20 8.72 -2.38
N LYS A 219 -1.27 8.29 -1.12
CA LYS A 219 -0.48 8.90 -0.03
C LYS A 219 1.01 8.59 -0.16
N GLN A 220 1.36 7.37 -0.56
CA GLN A 220 2.73 6.95 -0.80
C GLN A 220 3.32 7.64 -2.02
N GLU A 221 2.60 7.82 -3.12
CA GLU A 221 3.10 8.56 -4.28
C GLU A 221 3.40 10.02 -3.94
N LYS A 222 2.56 10.67 -3.12
CA LYS A 222 2.83 12.04 -2.64
C LYS A 222 4.00 12.11 -1.65
N ILE A 223 4.20 11.06 -0.85
CA ILE A 223 5.36 10.91 0.04
C ILE A 223 6.62 10.54 -0.77
N GLN A 224 6.51 9.73 -1.82
CA GLN A 224 7.60 9.32 -2.71
C GLN A 224 8.04 10.51 -3.57
N GLN A 225 7.14 11.33 -4.14
CA GLN A 225 7.50 12.54 -4.86
C GLN A 225 8.16 13.60 -3.95
N ASN A 226 7.69 13.75 -2.69
CA ASN A 226 8.33 14.65 -1.72
C ASN A 226 9.62 14.08 -1.08
N LEU A 227 9.83 12.76 -1.09
CA LEU A 227 11.07 12.12 -0.63
C LEU A 227 12.08 11.92 -1.76
N MET A 228 11.65 11.79 -3.02
CA MET A 228 12.50 11.67 -4.21
C MET A 228 13.37 12.90 -4.43
N THR A 229 13.00 14.06 -3.87
CA THR A 229 13.87 15.25 -3.87
C THR A 229 14.96 15.21 -2.80
N LYS A 230 14.98 14.21 -1.89
CA LYS A 230 15.99 14.10 -0.80
C LYS A 230 16.68 12.74 -0.66
N TYR A 231 16.13 11.67 -1.21
CA TYR A 231 16.72 10.34 -1.17
C TYR A 231 16.78 9.75 -2.58
N GLN A 232 17.95 9.23 -2.94
CA GLN A 232 18.15 8.44 -4.15
C GLN A 232 17.59 7.02 -3.93
N ASP A 233 16.80 6.55 -4.89
CA ASP A 233 16.34 5.16 -4.92
C ASP A 233 17.46 4.23 -5.39
N LEU A 234 17.70 3.18 -4.62
CA LEU A 234 18.73 2.18 -4.85
C LEU A 234 18.19 0.87 -5.43
N LEU A 235 16.87 0.63 -5.40
CA LEU A 235 16.31 -0.63 -5.91
C LEU A 235 16.75 -0.96 -7.36
N PRO A 236 16.78 0.01 -8.31
CA PRO A 236 17.21 -0.28 -9.67
C PRO A 236 18.71 -0.60 -9.82
N GLN A 237 19.52 -0.26 -8.81
CA GLN A 237 20.99 -0.37 -8.85
C GLN A 237 21.52 -1.57 -8.04
N ILE A 238 20.71 -2.09 -7.13
CA ILE A 238 21.08 -3.22 -6.28
C ILE A 238 21.00 -4.52 -7.09
N GLN A 239 22.02 -5.35 -6.94
CA GLN A 239 22.05 -6.74 -7.37
C GLN A 239 22.45 -7.61 -6.20
N PHE A 240 21.84 -8.78 -6.08
CA PHE A 240 22.14 -9.73 -5.02
C PHE A 240 22.92 -10.91 -5.56
N SER A 241 24.06 -11.21 -4.94
CA SER A 241 24.88 -12.38 -5.23
C SER A 241 24.79 -13.38 -4.08
N LYS A 242 24.63 -14.67 -4.41
CA LYS A 242 24.67 -15.76 -3.44
C LYS A 242 26.05 -15.85 -2.79
N TYR A 243 26.10 -16.14 -1.50
CA TYR A 243 27.34 -16.41 -0.77
C TYR A 243 27.96 -17.75 -1.18
N LEU A 244 29.29 -17.79 -1.29
CA LEU A 244 30.02 -19.01 -1.66
C LEU A 244 30.31 -19.93 -0.46
N PHE A 245 30.36 -19.37 0.76
CA PHE A 245 30.58 -20.17 1.97
C PHE A 245 29.29 -20.90 2.38
N GLU A 246 29.16 -22.18 2.01
CA GLU A 246 28.02 -23.03 2.35
C GLU A 246 28.45 -24.28 3.14
N PRO A 247 28.76 -24.16 4.45
CA PRO A 247 29.16 -25.35 5.19
C PRO A 247 27.99 -26.33 5.43
N TYR A 248 26.72 -25.88 5.40
CA TYR A 248 25.54 -26.72 5.74
C TYR A 248 24.22 -26.40 5.01
N TYR A 249 24.19 -25.51 4.01
CA TYR A 249 22.95 -24.97 3.44
C TYR A 249 22.76 -25.46 1.99
N SER A 250 21.59 -26.03 1.69
CA SER A 250 21.29 -26.62 0.36
C SER A 250 19.94 -26.18 -0.20
N SER A 251 19.33 -25.12 0.36
CA SER A 251 18.02 -24.67 -0.11
C SER A 251 18.16 -23.79 -1.36
N SER A 252 17.20 -23.94 -2.28
CA SER A 252 17.04 -23.05 -3.43
C SER A 252 16.29 -21.79 -2.99
N LEU A 253 17.03 -20.76 -2.59
CA LEU A 253 16.47 -19.41 -2.50
C LEU A 253 16.36 -18.83 -3.92
N SER A 254 15.16 -18.46 -4.32
CA SER A 254 14.92 -17.75 -5.58
C SER A 254 14.78 -16.26 -5.31
N ILE A 255 15.45 -15.44 -6.10
CA ILE A 255 15.28 -13.99 -6.12
C ILE A 255 14.59 -13.61 -7.42
N SER A 256 13.49 -12.88 -7.33
CA SER A 256 12.84 -12.24 -8.47
C SER A 256 12.53 -10.78 -8.16
N GLN A 257 12.18 -10.01 -9.20
CA GLN A 257 11.66 -8.66 -9.03
C GLN A 257 10.20 -8.63 -9.47
N ASN A 258 9.37 -7.90 -8.73
CA ASN A 258 7.98 -7.68 -9.13
C ASN A 258 7.84 -6.47 -10.07
N GLN A 259 6.62 -6.17 -10.52
CA GLN A 259 6.32 -5.04 -11.41
C GLN A 259 6.67 -3.66 -10.80
N LEU A 260 6.90 -3.59 -9.48
CA LEU A 260 7.29 -2.38 -8.75
C LEU A 260 8.80 -2.31 -8.50
N ASN A 261 9.62 -3.15 -9.17
CA ASN A 261 11.07 -3.30 -8.96
C ASN A 261 11.49 -3.70 -7.53
N GLN A 262 10.56 -4.25 -6.74
CA GLN A 262 10.87 -4.76 -5.40
C GLN A 262 11.45 -6.16 -5.51
N PHE A 263 12.45 -6.47 -4.68
CA PHE A 263 13.04 -7.81 -4.65
C PHE A 263 12.20 -8.74 -3.80
N LEU A 264 11.81 -9.86 -4.39
CA LEU A 264 11.15 -10.97 -3.74
C LEU A 264 12.16 -12.10 -3.53
N PHE A 265 12.36 -12.47 -2.28
CA PHE A 265 13.21 -13.59 -1.89
C PHE A 265 12.30 -14.71 -1.38
N THR A 266 12.33 -15.87 -2.03
CA THR A 266 11.45 -17.00 -1.70
C THR A 266 12.29 -18.25 -1.46
N SER A 267 12.05 -18.94 -0.34
CA SER A 267 12.64 -20.26 -0.05
C SER A 267 11.53 -21.31 -0.04
N LYS A 268 11.57 -22.28 -0.96
CA LYS A 268 10.44 -23.23 -1.13
C LYS A 268 10.56 -24.54 -0.36
N LEU A 269 11.75 -25.10 -0.10
CA LEU A 269 11.86 -26.44 0.48
C LEU A 269 13.22 -26.69 1.16
N SER A 270 13.25 -26.69 2.49
CA SER A 270 14.29 -27.36 3.29
C SER A 270 13.86 -27.46 4.76
N ASN A 271 14.56 -28.27 5.56
CA ASN A 271 14.53 -28.23 7.03
C ASN A 271 15.84 -27.60 7.56
N LYS A 272 16.45 -26.72 6.78
CA LYS A 272 17.77 -26.12 7.02
C LYS A 272 17.72 -24.66 6.58
N TRP A 273 18.46 -23.80 7.24
CA TRP A 273 18.74 -22.43 6.79
C TRP A 273 19.03 -22.37 5.28
N GLY A 274 18.45 -21.36 4.62
CA GLY A 274 18.70 -21.09 3.22
C GLY A 274 20.00 -20.33 2.99
N SER A 275 20.39 -20.23 1.73
CA SER A 275 21.59 -19.48 1.34
C SER A 275 21.47 -18.00 1.70
N PHE A 276 22.60 -17.38 2.05
CA PHE A 276 22.69 -15.94 2.26
C PHE A 276 23.01 -15.23 0.96
N TYR A 277 22.53 -13.99 0.83
CA TYR A 277 22.76 -13.13 -0.33
C TYR A 277 23.25 -11.76 0.12
N SER A 278 24.25 -11.22 -0.57
CA SER A 278 24.78 -9.87 -0.33
C SER A 278 24.47 -8.98 -1.52
N SER A 279 24.19 -7.71 -1.23
CA SER A 279 24.10 -6.69 -2.26
C SER A 279 25.48 -6.36 -2.85
N ASN A 280 25.51 -6.00 -4.13
CA ASN A 280 26.64 -5.30 -4.77
C ASN A 280 26.90 -3.89 -4.19
N LEU A 281 26.01 -3.36 -3.36
CA LEU A 281 26.13 -2.07 -2.70
C LEU A 281 27.13 -2.10 -1.53
N ILE A 282 28.12 -1.20 -1.56
CA ILE A 282 28.97 -0.86 -0.41
C ILE A 282 28.34 0.31 0.34
N ILE A 283 28.18 0.17 1.65
CA ILE A 283 27.60 1.18 2.53
C ILE A 283 28.67 2.22 2.87
N GLU A 284 28.52 3.41 2.32
CA GLU A 284 29.40 4.56 2.55
C GLU A 284 29.18 5.12 3.96
N SER A 285 30.27 5.55 4.61
CA SER A 285 30.24 5.86 6.03
C SER A 285 29.54 7.18 6.36
N ASP A 286 29.58 8.11 5.42
CA ASP A 286 29.01 9.45 5.47
C ASP A 286 27.57 9.53 4.97
N LYS A 287 27.02 8.47 4.37
CA LYS A 287 25.64 8.45 3.90
C LYS A 287 24.67 7.82 4.91
N LYS A 288 23.38 8.09 4.69
CA LYS A 288 22.28 7.46 5.44
C LYS A 288 21.48 6.55 4.51
N TYR A 289 21.44 5.27 4.87
CA TYR A 289 20.69 4.24 4.14
C TYR A 289 19.43 3.84 4.90
N ILE A 290 18.38 3.53 4.14
CA ILE A 290 17.10 3.02 4.64
C ILE A 290 16.68 1.85 3.77
N PHE A 291 16.46 0.70 4.39
CA PHE A 291 15.87 -0.48 3.77
C PHE A 291 14.52 -0.76 4.42
N LYS A 292 13.48 -1.05 3.64
CA LYS A 292 12.18 -1.51 4.17
C LYS A 292 11.94 -2.94 3.76
N LEU A 293 11.66 -3.78 4.75
CA LEU A 293 11.51 -5.22 4.59
C LEU A 293 10.13 -5.62 5.10
N LYS A 294 9.46 -6.52 4.39
CA LYS A 294 8.27 -7.23 4.85
C LYS A 294 8.50 -8.72 4.68
N ALA A 295 8.03 -9.53 5.61
CA ALA A 295 8.04 -10.97 5.44
C ALA A 295 6.63 -11.54 5.53
N GLU A 296 6.41 -12.64 4.82
CA GLU A 296 5.16 -13.37 4.75
C GLU A 296 5.46 -14.84 5.03
N GLN A 297 4.79 -15.38 6.05
CA GLN A 297 4.93 -16.76 6.44
C GLN A 297 4.14 -17.64 5.47
N LEU A 298 4.83 -18.59 4.82
CA LEU A 298 4.20 -19.56 3.91
C LEU A 298 3.71 -20.80 4.66
N ASP A 299 4.21 -21.05 5.88
CA ASP A 299 3.79 -22.13 6.76
C ASP A 299 3.75 -21.69 8.23
N PRO A 300 2.55 -21.50 8.81
CA PRO A 300 2.38 -21.03 10.19
C PRO A 300 2.76 -22.05 11.26
N GLU A 301 2.93 -23.33 10.92
CA GLU A 301 3.18 -24.41 11.89
C GLU A 301 4.66 -24.54 12.30
N GLN A 302 5.57 -23.83 11.62
CA GLN A 302 7.00 -23.87 11.89
C GLN A 302 7.56 -22.48 12.22
N ASP A 303 8.63 -22.47 13.02
CA ASP A 303 9.42 -21.29 13.28
C ASP A 303 10.20 -20.93 12.03
N ASN A 304 9.94 -19.75 11.47
CA ASN A 304 10.65 -19.26 10.30
C ASN A 304 11.49 -18.05 10.67
N TYR A 305 12.71 -17.98 10.15
CA TYR A 305 13.66 -16.94 10.50
C TYR A 305 14.02 -16.09 9.29
N MET A 306 14.13 -14.78 9.52
CA MET A 306 14.73 -13.84 8.58
C MET A 306 15.93 -13.19 9.26
N VAL A 307 17.08 -13.21 8.59
CA VAL A 307 18.29 -12.54 9.07
C VAL A 307 18.73 -11.51 8.04
N PHE A 308 19.03 -10.31 8.51
CA PHE A 308 19.55 -9.25 7.65
C PHE A 308 20.53 -8.37 8.43
N GLY A 309 21.39 -7.66 7.73
CA GLY A 309 22.37 -6.81 8.37
C GLY A 309 23.47 -6.36 7.43
N LEU A 310 24.64 -6.16 8.02
CA LEU A 310 25.87 -5.77 7.33
C LEU A 310 26.94 -6.85 7.49
N VAL A 311 27.67 -7.06 6.40
CA VAL A 311 28.81 -7.98 6.33
C VAL A 311 30.00 -7.29 5.67
N ARG A 312 31.22 -7.66 6.00
CA ARG A 312 32.39 -7.17 5.28
C ARG A 312 32.55 -7.89 3.95
N ASP A 313 32.85 -7.13 2.90
CA ASP A 313 33.12 -7.71 1.58
C ASP A 313 34.25 -8.75 1.60
N GLU A 314 35.29 -8.49 2.39
CA GLU A 314 36.49 -9.34 2.47
C GLU A 314 36.25 -10.72 3.12
N THR A 315 35.20 -10.85 3.94
CA THR A 315 34.88 -12.07 4.71
C THR A 315 33.58 -12.73 4.31
N LYS A 316 32.75 -12.10 3.45
CA LYS A 316 31.43 -12.62 3.10
C LYS A 316 31.48 -14.07 2.61
N ASP A 317 32.51 -14.45 1.84
CA ASP A 317 32.65 -15.81 1.29
C ASP A 317 33.59 -16.72 2.11
N LYS A 318 33.95 -16.34 3.34
CA LYS A 318 34.93 -17.08 4.17
C LYS A 318 34.38 -17.57 5.51
N ASP A 319 33.26 -17.00 5.98
CA ASP A 319 32.69 -17.29 7.29
C ASP A 319 31.20 -16.93 7.33
N TYR A 320 30.54 -17.17 8.46
CA TYR A 320 29.16 -16.75 8.71
C TYR A 320 29.02 -15.23 8.68
N CYS A 321 28.09 -14.72 7.87
CA CYS A 321 27.77 -13.29 7.72
C CYS A 321 27.38 -12.59 9.04
N THR A 322 26.96 -13.35 10.05
CA THR A 322 26.57 -12.83 11.37
C THR A 322 27.72 -12.74 12.37
N LYS A 323 28.93 -13.20 12.03
CA LYS A 323 30.10 -13.20 12.93
C LYS A 323 30.55 -11.80 13.35
N ASP A 324 30.27 -10.80 12.53
CA ASP A 324 30.65 -9.41 12.79
C ASP A 324 29.71 -8.70 13.79
N PHE A 325 28.66 -9.37 14.27
CA PHE A 325 27.65 -8.82 15.18
C PHE A 325 26.97 -7.54 14.64
N LEU A 326 26.81 -7.46 13.32
CA LEU A 326 26.10 -6.37 12.64
C LEU A 326 24.83 -6.91 11.97
N SER A 327 24.04 -7.68 12.70
CA SER A 327 22.85 -8.34 12.15
C SER A 327 21.64 -8.26 13.09
N CYS A 328 20.47 -8.44 12.49
CA CYS A 328 19.20 -8.65 13.15
C CYS A 328 18.59 -9.95 12.64
N SER A 329 17.97 -10.71 13.54
CA SER A 329 17.22 -11.92 13.23
C SER A 329 15.80 -11.75 13.75
N LEU A 330 14.80 -11.93 12.87
CA LEU A 330 13.39 -11.95 13.20
C LEU A 330 12.88 -13.38 13.09
N CYS A 331 12.17 -13.84 14.10
CA CYS A 331 11.48 -15.12 14.12
C CYS A 331 9.98 -14.89 13.89
N TYR A 332 9.36 -15.75 13.08
CA TYR A 332 7.95 -15.76 12.76
C TYR A 332 7.35 -17.09 13.21
N GLN A 333 6.43 -17.03 14.17
CA GLN A 333 5.81 -18.19 14.80
C GLN A 333 4.40 -17.83 15.26
N ASN A 334 3.41 -18.71 15.06
CA ASN A 334 2.04 -18.52 15.55
C ASN A 334 1.43 -17.15 15.17
N ASN A 335 1.60 -16.73 13.92
CA ASN A 335 1.15 -15.41 13.41
C ASN A 335 1.77 -14.19 14.12
N LYS A 336 2.90 -14.40 14.79
CA LYS A 336 3.66 -13.35 15.47
C LYS A 336 5.09 -13.27 14.97
N CYS A 337 5.65 -12.08 15.00
CA CYS A 337 7.03 -11.74 14.68
C CYS A 337 7.72 -11.21 15.93
N TYR A 338 8.95 -11.64 16.17
CA TYR A 338 9.79 -11.11 17.24
C TYR A 338 11.27 -11.13 16.92
N ILE A 339 12.02 -10.27 17.59
CA ILE A 339 13.50 -10.28 17.52
C ILE A 339 13.99 -11.56 18.22
N SER A 340 14.68 -12.42 17.49
CA SER A 340 15.17 -13.71 17.98
C SER A 340 16.22 -13.55 19.08
N GLN A 341 16.34 -14.53 19.98
CA GLN A 341 17.41 -14.55 20.98
C GLN A 341 18.77 -14.95 20.37
N TYR A 342 18.76 -15.53 19.17
CA TYR A 342 19.98 -15.87 18.41
C TYR A 342 20.62 -14.64 17.72
N VAL A 343 20.15 -13.44 18.04
CA VAL A 343 20.62 -12.20 17.41
C VAL A 343 22.09 -11.95 17.71
N ARG A 344 22.85 -11.73 16.64
CA ARG A 344 24.23 -11.25 16.71
C ARG A 344 24.26 -9.77 16.29
N GLY A 345 24.08 -8.87 17.26
CA GLY A 345 24.25 -7.42 17.09
C GLY A 345 23.13 -6.57 17.67
N LEU A 346 21.92 -6.71 17.12
CA LEU A 346 20.77 -5.86 17.47
C LEU A 346 20.02 -6.36 18.71
N SER A 347 20.56 -6.11 19.89
CA SER A 347 20.03 -6.65 21.16
C SER A 347 19.39 -5.60 22.08
N LYS A 348 19.55 -4.29 21.80
CA LYS A 348 19.08 -3.21 22.68
C LYS A 348 17.74 -2.65 22.21
N ILE A 349 16.66 -3.03 22.87
CA ILE A 349 15.32 -2.44 22.66
C ILE A 349 15.26 -1.08 23.37
N ILE A 350 14.92 -0.02 22.63
CA ILE A 350 14.86 1.35 23.16
C ILE A 350 13.44 1.93 23.18
N ARG A 351 12.48 1.27 22.52
CA ARG A 351 11.06 1.64 22.55
C ARG A 351 10.19 0.42 22.24
N GLY A 352 9.09 0.25 22.98
CA GLY A 352 8.12 -0.83 22.79
C GLY A 352 8.67 -2.20 23.17
N ASN A 353 7.94 -3.25 22.79
CA ASN A 353 8.36 -4.64 22.92
C ASN A 353 8.24 -5.35 21.56
N PHE A 354 9.31 -5.96 21.07
CA PHE A 354 9.27 -6.75 19.83
C PHE A 354 8.73 -8.16 20.04
N LYS A 355 8.33 -8.55 21.25
CA LYS A 355 7.61 -9.80 21.48
C LYS A 355 6.15 -9.57 21.05
N ASP A 356 5.66 -10.38 20.12
CA ASP A 356 4.27 -10.40 19.65
C ASP A 356 3.87 -9.34 18.59
N LEU A 357 4.77 -8.92 17.70
CA LEU A 357 4.35 -8.11 16.54
C LEU A 357 3.53 -8.96 15.57
N PRO A 358 2.54 -8.42 14.84
CA PRO A 358 1.88 -9.14 13.75
C PRO A 358 2.90 -9.63 12.70
N THR A 359 2.70 -10.81 12.10
CA THR A 359 3.57 -11.34 11.01
C THR A 359 3.70 -10.39 9.83
N GLU A 360 2.64 -9.65 9.49
CA GLU A 360 2.63 -8.70 8.37
C GLU A 360 3.36 -7.38 8.64
N THR A 361 3.97 -7.25 9.83
CA THR A 361 4.67 -6.02 10.23
C THR A 361 5.81 -5.69 9.27
N GLU A 362 5.75 -4.49 8.70
CA GLU A 362 6.85 -3.91 7.95
C GLU A 362 7.96 -3.42 8.89
N ILE A 363 9.22 -3.64 8.50
CA ILE A 363 10.40 -3.23 9.26
C ILE A 363 11.22 -2.24 8.45
N GLU A 364 11.47 -1.08 9.03
CA GLU A 364 12.41 -0.10 8.51
C GLU A 364 13.78 -0.28 9.17
N PHE A 365 14.78 -0.61 8.38
CA PHE A 365 16.17 -0.76 8.78
C PHE A 365 17.00 0.46 8.35
N ARG A 366 17.55 1.19 9.31
CA ARG A 366 18.33 2.43 9.09
C ARG A 366 19.79 2.23 9.43
N ILE A 367 20.66 2.74 8.56
CA ILE A 367 22.10 2.63 8.68
C ILE A 367 22.75 3.99 8.44
N CYS A 368 23.68 4.36 9.32
CA CYS A 368 24.63 5.45 9.11
C CYS A 368 25.85 5.23 10.00
N ILE A 369 26.99 4.89 9.39
CA ILE A 369 28.19 4.45 10.12
C ILE A 369 28.74 5.59 10.98
N ASN A 370 28.96 6.78 10.41
CA ASN A 370 29.55 7.92 11.13
C ASN A 370 28.71 8.35 12.34
N LYS A 371 27.38 8.27 12.22
CA LYS A 371 26.43 8.61 13.30
C LYS A 371 26.10 7.41 14.22
N ASN A 372 26.79 6.27 14.08
CA ASN A 372 26.52 5.04 14.86
C ASN A 372 25.06 4.56 14.77
N ILE A 373 24.40 4.78 13.65
CA ILE A 373 23.02 4.36 13.44
C ILE A 373 23.03 2.97 12.80
N PHE A 374 22.47 2.02 13.52
CA PHE A 374 22.06 0.71 13.02
C PHE A 374 20.82 0.34 13.83
N GLN A 375 19.66 0.54 13.22
CA GLN A 375 18.38 0.58 13.93
C GLN A 375 17.30 -0.08 13.10
N ILE A 376 16.44 -0.87 13.75
CA ILE A 376 15.17 -1.31 13.17
C ILE A 376 14.00 -0.60 13.84
N THR A 377 12.93 -0.40 13.09
CA THR A 377 11.69 0.22 13.58
C THR A 377 10.50 -0.41 12.88
N GLU A 378 9.47 -0.75 13.67
CA GLU A 378 8.19 -1.23 13.14
C GLU A 378 7.46 -0.12 12.39
N LEU A 379 6.85 -0.48 11.26
CA LEU A 379 5.96 0.36 10.49
C LEU A 379 4.54 -0.22 10.48
N PRO A 380 3.51 0.63 10.34
CA PRO A 380 3.59 2.09 10.16
C PRO A 380 3.71 2.88 11.47
N ASN A 381 3.45 2.27 12.62
CA ASN A 381 3.20 3.01 13.85
C ASN A 381 4.47 3.54 14.53
N LYS A 382 5.62 2.91 14.27
CA LYS A 382 6.92 3.29 14.86
C LYS A 382 6.91 3.22 16.38
N ASN A 383 6.09 2.33 16.94
CA ASN A 383 5.98 2.12 18.37
C ASN A 383 7.14 1.28 18.90
N HIS A 384 7.73 0.46 18.03
CA HIS A 384 8.80 -0.47 18.38
C HIS A 384 10.11 -0.04 17.73
N ARG A 385 11.18 0.06 18.52
CA ARG A 385 12.51 0.43 18.04
C ARG A 385 13.60 -0.29 18.81
N ALA A 386 14.55 -0.84 18.06
CA ALA A 386 15.71 -1.52 18.60
C ALA A 386 16.98 -1.15 17.83
N VAL A 387 18.12 -1.16 18.52
CA VAL A 387 19.43 -0.70 18.04
C VAL A 387 20.52 -1.69 18.42
N LEU A 388 21.72 -1.54 17.83
CA LEU A 388 22.90 -2.28 18.26
C LEU A 388 23.21 -2.05 19.75
N ASP A 389 23.70 -3.09 20.42
CA ASP A 389 24.36 -2.92 21.71
C ASP A 389 25.68 -2.16 21.57
N GLU A 390 26.18 -1.64 22.71
CA GLU A 390 27.38 -0.80 22.73
C GLU A 390 28.64 -1.53 22.23
N LYS A 391 28.72 -2.85 22.45
CA LYS A 391 29.85 -3.68 21.97
C LYS A 391 29.83 -3.77 20.44
N SER A 392 28.66 -4.02 19.86
CA SER A 392 28.46 -4.18 18.43
C SER A 392 28.54 -2.86 17.66
N LYS A 393 28.22 -1.73 18.30
CA LYS A 393 28.45 -0.39 17.71
C LYS A 393 29.92 -0.12 17.39
N GLN A 394 30.86 -0.67 18.17
CA GLN A 394 32.29 -0.51 17.88
C GLN A 394 32.66 -1.20 16.56
N ASN A 395 32.07 -2.37 16.29
CA ASN A 395 32.27 -3.10 15.03
C ASN A 395 31.78 -2.29 13.82
N LEU A 396 30.65 -1.58 13.95
CA LEU A 396 30.07 -0.77 12.87
C LEU A 396 31.06 0.30 12.37
N LYS A 397 31.81 0.93 13.27
CA LYS A 397 32.83 1.93 12.93
C LYS A 397 34.17 1.35 12.51
N LYS A 398 34.52 0.19 13.08
CA LYS A 398 35.81 -0.46 12.84
C LYS A 398 35.89 -1.06 11.44
N TYR A 399 34.80 -1.64 10.97
CA TYR A 399 34.79 -2.40 9.72
C TYR A 399 34.56 -1.52 8.50
N GLN A 400 35.27 -1.87 7.42
CA GLN A 400 35.20 -1.18 6.13
C GLN A 400 34.50 -2.06 5.10
N ASN A 401 34.07 -1.44 3.99
CA ASN A 401 33.45 -2.13 2.86
C ASN A 401 32.28 -3.03 3.29
N LEU A 402 31.41 -2.48 4.14
CA LEU A 402 30.22 -3.18 4.61
C LEU A 402 29.16 -3.25 3.51
N ARG A 403 28.57 -4.41 3.30
CA ARG A 403 27.48 -4.66 2.34
C ARG A 403 26.22 -5.09 3.07
N PHE A 404 25.07 -4.70 2.53
CA PHE A 404 23.79 -5.22 3.02
C PHE A 404 23.67 -6.71 2.65
N PHE A 405 23.20 -7.52 3.59
CA PHE A 405 22.89 -8.92 3.32
C PHE A 405 21.54 -9.31 3.87
N ILE A 406 21.00 -10.37 3.29
CA ILE A 406 19.79 -11.04 3.73
C ILE A 406 19.97 -12.55 3.65
N GLY A 407 19.35 -13.26 4.58
CA GLY A 407 19.23 -14.70 4.61
C GLY A 407 17.92 -15.07 5.29
N MET A 408 17.45 -16.28 5.03
CA MET A 408 16.20 -16.75 5.61
C MET A 408 16.25 -18.24 5.86
N GLU A 409 15.42 -18.68 6.79
CA GLU A 409 15.06 -20.08 6.98
C GLU A 409 13.77 -20.38 6.21
N ASN A 410 13.28 -21.61 6.32
CA ASN A 410 12.30 -22.26 5.46
C ASN A 410 11.00 -21.44 5.31
N LYS A 411 10.26 -21.74 4.23
CA LYS A 411 8.84 -21.38 4.03
C LYS A 411 8.47 -19.95 4.45
N ILE A 412 9.34 -19.00 4.12
CA ILE A 412 9.09 -17.57 4.26
C ILE A 412 9.37 -16.91 2.92
N GLN A 413 8.60 -15.88 2.65
CA GLN A 413 8.81 -14.96 1.56
C GLN A 413 9.20 -13.61 2.15
N ILE A 414 10.28 -13.02 1.66
CA ILE A 414 10.69 -11.68 2.07
C ILE A 414 10.60 -10.74 0.87
N THR A 415 10.04 -9.57 1.08
CA THR A 415 10.02 -8.49 0.10
C THR A 415 10.87 -7.33 0.60
N LEU A 416 11.89 -6.94 -0.17
CA LEU A 416 12.57 -5.66 -0.01
C LEU A 416 11.74 -4.60 -0.74
N LEU A 417 10.92 -3.89 0.04
CA LEU A 417 9.95 -2.91 -0.42
C LEU A 417 10.62 -1.61 -0.90
N GLU A 418 11.67 -1.18 -0.20
CA GLU A 418 12.39 0.05 -0.51
C GLU A 418 13.87 -0.09 -0.15
N ALA A 419 14.75 0.54 -0.93
CA ALA A 419 16.15 0.77 -0.59
C ALA A 419 16.52 2.21 -1.00
N LYS A 420 16.92 3.03 -0.04
CA LYS A 420 17.11 4.48 -0.23
C LYS A 420 18.41 4.94 0.39
N VAL A 421 19.04 5.93 -0.22
CA VAL A 421 20.23 6.61 0.31
C VAL A 421 20.10 8.12 0.23
N LYS A 422 20.74 8.83 1.14
CA LYS A 422 20.99 10.26 1.01
C LYS A 422 22.29 10.68 1.67
N ASP A 423 22.78 11.84 1.29
CA ASP A 423 23.85 12.53 1.99
C ASP A 423 23.36 13.02 3.37
N ASN A 424 24.29 13.08 4.33
CA ASN A 424 23.97 13.24 5.75
C ASN A 424 23.68 14.65 6.22
#